data_AF-A0AAJ0DJP7-F1
#
_entry.id   AF-A0AAJ0DJP7-F1
#
_cell.length_a   1.000
_cell.length_b   1.000
_cell.length_c   1.000
_cell.angle_alpha   90.00
_cell.angle_beta   90.00
_cell.angle_gamma   90.00
#
_symmetry.space_group_name_H-M   'P 1'
#
loop_
_entity.id
_entity.type
_entity.pdbx_description
1 polymer ?
#
loop_
_entity_poly.entity_id
_entity_poly.type
_entity_poly.pdbx_seq_one_letter_code
_entity_poly.pdbx_strand_id
1 'polypeptide(L)'
;MSVVDDAIVESSDTRPFVNSPEESEERRRMWWTLYIWDRHLALRYNSPLSIKDAESQDILLPADDDVWVSSNSPSPRFDTIGNSRGSGPPSSITGNSIFGILVPMMCIVGRIIDMHHVRRVERSSSNLVADAYIATITQQLNELAPSIAALESNTTSGSARSQDAIQHHHLLSCYARFLLHLLYALLEGSWDKLILFERGHESMQSVRFHETLQRSLAAADCVNDTLHLNPDLGFKAMFFGIFLYHGATLPWAVATNLRQNTDAKVIAACETYVRAFEASNCTYQTEYLRKMRKLLLLTLKEIRYGTPLSKMEQHLRKHVLRLYRWSGDGSGLGL
;
A
#
# COMPACT_ATOMS: atom_id res chain seq x y z
N MET A 1 59.50 -22.59 -33.90
CA MET A 1 58.11 -22.10 -33.96
C MET A 1 57.22 -23.30 -33.71
N SER A 2 56.99 -23.64 -32.44
CA SER A 2 56.07 -24.70 -32.01
C SER A 2 54.99 -24.03 -31.18
N VAL A 3 53.78 -23.99 -31.72
CA VAL A 3 52.60 -23.50 -31.03
C VAL A 3 52.25 -24.52 -29.96
N VAL A 4 52.28 -24.10 -28.70
CA VAL A 4 51.78 -24.89 -27.57
C VAL A 4 50.27 -24.68 -27.56
N ASP A 5 49.51 -25.75 -27.80
CA ASP A 5 48.06 -25.78 -27.58
C ASP A 5 47.81 -25.66 -26.07
N ASP A 6 47.47 -24.46 -25.61
CA ASP A 6 46.87 -24.25 -24.30
C ASP A 6 45.45 -24.82 -24.32
N ALA A 7 45.34 -26.11 -24.03
CA ALA A 7 44.08 -26.72 -23.68
C ALA A 7 43.56 -26.06 -22.40
N ILE A 8 42.61 -25.14 -22.54
CA ILE A 8 41.80 -24.62 -21.45
C ILE A 8 41.04 -25.81 -20.87
N VAL A 9 41.53 -26.35 -19.76
CA VAL A 9 40.75 -27.26 -18.93
C VAL A 9 39.65 -26.41 -18.30
N GLU A 10 38.45 -26.44 -18.89
CA GLU A 10 37.23 -26.05 -18.17
C GLU A 10 37.11 -27.01 -16.98
N SER A 11 37.59 -26.56 -15.82
CA SER A 11 37.27 -27.22 -14.57
C SER A 11 35.76 -27.11 -14.40
N SER A 12 35.05 -28.19 -14.70
CA SER A 12 33.66 -28.37 -14.34
C SER A 12 33.57 -28.37 -12.82
N ASP A 13 33.48 -27.18 -12.22
CA ASP A 13 33.30 -26.99 -10.79
C ASP A 13 31.84 -27.34 -10.46
N THR A 14 31.51 -28.63 -10.49
CA THR A 14 30.22 -29.19 -10.09
C THR A 14 30.11 -29.28 -8.57
N ARG A 15 30.58 -28.25 -7.87
CA ARG A 15 30.21 -28.05 -6.47
C ARG A 15 28.76 -27.58 -6.45
N PRO A 16 27.84 -28.23 -5.70
CA PRO A 16 26.52 -27.65 -5.52
C PRO A 16 26.72 -26.24 -4.98
N PHE A 17 26.10 -25.25 -5.62
CA PHE A 17 26.04 -23.88 -5.10
C PHE A 17 25.31 -23.92 -3.76
N VAL A 18 26.03 -24.20 -2.68
CA VAL A 18 25.53 -24.03 -1.32
C VAL A 18 25.61 -22.53 -1.08
N ASN A 19 24.48 -21.86 -1.29
CA ASN A 19 24.36 -20.45 -0.95
C ASN A 19 24.76 -20.28 0.52
N SER A 20 25.48 -19.22 0.83
CA SER A 20 25.67 -18.82 2.21
C SER A 20 24.30 -18.53 2.87
N PRO A 21 24.21 -18.61 4.21
CA PRO A 21 23.00 -18.22 4.94
C PRO A 21 22.57 -16.78 4.64
N GLU A 22 23.54 -15.89 4.40
CA GLU A 22 23.32 -14.50 4.00
C GLU A 22 22.66 -14.40 2.62
N GLU A 23 23.28 -14.99 1.58
CA GLU A 23 22.73 -15.01 0.22
C GLU A 23 21.32 -15.62 0.16
N SER A 24 21.06 -16.63 1.00
CA SER A 24 19.74 -17.27 1.10
C SER A 24 18.69 -16.32 1.66
N GLU A 25 19.04 -15.52 2.68
CA GLU A 25 18.16 -14.50 3.26
C GLU A 25 17.98 -13.30 2.31
N GLU A 26 19.03 -12.89 1.60
CA GLU A 26 18.95 -11.84 0.58
C GLU A 26 17.99 -12.21 -0.56
N ARG A 27 18.09 -13.43 -1.10
CA ARG A 27 17.18 -13.94 -2.14
C ARG A 27 15.73 -13.97 -1.65
N ARG A 28 15.51 -14.32 -0.39
CA ARG A 28 14.19 -14.33 0.23
C ARG A 28 13.61 -12.93 0.37
N ARG A 29 14.39 -11.98 0.87
CA ARG A 29 14.00 -10.56 0.94
C ARG A 29 13.70 -10.01 -0.44
N MET A 30 14.48 -10.40 -1.46
CA MET A 30 14.23 -10.04 -2.86
C MET A 30 12.90 -10.60 -3.35
N TRP A 31 12.60 -11.89 -3.11
CA TRP A 31 11.33 -12.49 -3.48
C TRP A 31 10.14 -11.74 -2.87
N TRP A 32 10.15 -11.52 -1.56
CA TRP A 32 9.06 -10.80 -0.89
C TRP A 32 8.96 -9.34 -1.32
N THR A 33 10.07 -8.70 -1.69
CA THR A 33 10.04 -7.36 -2.30
C THR A 33 9.33 -7.38 -3.66
N LEU A 34 9.62 -8.36 -4.51
CA LEU A 34 8.93 -8.54 -5.80
C LEU A 34 7.45 -8.85 -5.61
N TYR A 35 7.10 -9.71 -4.65
CA TYR A 35 5.72 -9.98 -4.27
C TYR A 35 4.99 -8.68 -3.89
N ILE A 36 5.59 -7.86 -3.04
CA ILE A 36 5.01 -6.57 -2.64
C ILE A 36 4.85 -5.64 -3.87
N TRP A 37 5.88 -5.52 -4.70
CA TRP A 37 5.83 -4.68 -5.90
C TRP A 37 4.79 -5.12 -6.91
N ASP A 38 4.60 -6.42 -7.13
CA ASP A 38 3.58 -6.93 -8.03
C ASP A 38 2.18 -6.42 -7.64
N ARG A 39 1.82 -6.49 -6.36
CA ARG A 39 0.53 -5.96 -5.86
C ARG A 39 0.43 -4.45 -5.98
N HIS A 40 1.52 -3.73 -5.70
CA HIS A 40 1.56 -2.28 -5.84
C HIS A 40 1.34 -1.84 -7.29
N LEU A 41 2.05 -2.49 -8.23
CA LEU A 41 1.98 -2.19 -9.65
C LEU A 41 0.63 -2.61 -10.22
N ALA A 42 0.09 -3.75 -9.79
CA ALA A 42 -1.24 -4.20 -10.18
C ALA A 42 -2.34 -3.22 -9.74
N LEU A 43 -2.30 -2.76 -8.48
CA LEU A 43 -3.20 -1.70 -8.02
C LEU A 43 -2.99 -0.41 -8.83
N ARG A 44 -1.73 -0.01 -9.06
CA ARG A 44 -1.37 1.22 -9.77
C ARG A 44 -1.82 1.24 -11.22
N TYR A 45 -1.65 0.14 -11.94
CA TYR A 45 -1.87 0.05 -13.39
C TYR A 45 -3.15 -0.70 -13.76
N ASN A 46 -4.00 -0.96 -12.76
CA ASN A 46 -5.25 -1.71 -12.94
C ASN A 46 -5.03 -3.03 -13.70
N SER A 47 -3.91 -3.71 -13.42
CA SER A 47 -3.53 -4.95 -14.08
C SER A 47 -3.84 -6.16 -13.19
N PRO A 48 -3.93 -7.37 -13.77
CA PRO A 48 -3.91 -8.61 -12.99
C PRO A 48 -2.58 -8.78 -12.22
N LEU A 49 -2.59 -9.64 -11.21
CA LEU A 49 -1.39 -10.04 -10.48
C LEU A 49 -0.52 -10.96 -11.34
N SER A 50 0.80 -10.79 -11.28
CA SER A 50 1.76 -11.67 -11.98
C SER A 50 2.22 -12.80 -11.07
N ILE A 51 2.43 -12.51 -9.78
CA ILE A 51 2.89 -13.50 -8.79
C ILE A 51 1.68 -14.02 -8.03
N LYS A 52 1.45 -15.32 -7.97
CA LYS A 52 0.33 -15.90 -7.20
C LYS A 52 0.76 -16.23 -5.78
N ASP A 53 -0.20 -16.19 -4.86
CA ASP A 53 0.01 -16.61 -3.47
C ASP A 53 0.54 -18.06 -3.38
N ALA A 54 0.06 -18.94 -4.26
CA ALA A 54 0.50 -20.34 -4.35
C ALA A 54 1.99 -20.51 -4.68
N GLU A 55 2.57 -19.59 -5.47
CA GLU A 55 4.00 -19.62 -5.82
C GLU A 55 4.89 -19.24 -4.63
N SER A 56 4.31 -18.63 -3.60
CA SER A 56 5.03 -18.23 -2.39
C SER A 56 4.84 -19.19 -1.22
N GLN A 57 4.04 -20.26 -1.37
CA GLN A 57 3.60 -21.11 -0.26
C GLN A 57 4.75 -21.75 0.53
N ASP A 58 5.79 -22.18 -0.18
CA ASP A 58 6.96 -22.85 0.41
C ASP A 58 8.12 -21.90 0.72
N ILE A 59 7.91 -20.58 0.51
CA ILE A 59 8.92 -19.57 0.75
C ILE A 59 8.79 -19.06 2.19
N LEU A 60 9.86 -19.22 2.95
CA LEU A 60 9.95 -18.77 4.33
C LEU A 60 9.86 -17.22 4.38
N LEU A 61 9.24 -16.68 5.44
CA LEU A 61 9.18 -15.22 5.63
C LEU A 61 10.56 -14.62 5.95
N PRO A 62 10.82 -13.35 5.59
CA PRO A 62 12.08 -12.68 5.92
C PRO A 62 12.31 -12.62 7.44
N ALA A 63 13.57 -12.71 7.86
CA ALA A 63 13.94 -12.41 9.24
C ALA A 63 13.63 -10.95 9.58
N ASP A 64 13.42 -10.64 10.86
CA ASP A 64 13.32 -9.25 11.31
C ASP A 64 14.64 -8.49 11.11
N ASP A 65 14.52 -7.17 10.94
CA ASP A 65 15.67 -6.32 10.58
C ASP A 65 16.76 -6.30 11.66
N ASP A 66 16.39 -6.43 12.95
CA ASP A 66 17.37 -6.52 14.05
C ASP A 66 18.23 -7.80 13.95
N VAL A 67 17.64 -8.92 13.53
CA VAL A 67 18.33 -10.19 13.31
C VAL A 67 19.23 -10.11 12.08
N TRP A 68 18.76 -9.42 11.04
CA TRP A 68 19.53 -9.17 9.82
C TRP A 68 20.73 -8.25 10.05
N VAL A 69 20.55 -7.12 10.72
CA VAL A 69 21.61 -6.12 10.95
C VAL A 69 22.65 -6.60 11.97
N SER A 70 22.26 -7.44 12.95
CA SER A 70 23.19 -8.05 13.91
C SER A 70 24.07 -9.16 13.31
N SER A 71 23.93 -9.46 12.01
CA SER A 71 24.67 -10.51 11.31
C SER A 71 26.13 -10.21 10.95
N ASN A 72 26.67 -9.03 11.33
CA ASN A 72 28.11 -8.75 11.30
C ASN A 72 28.96 -9.64 12.24
N SER A 73 28.35 -10.64 12.87
CA SER A 73 29.00 -11.68 13.67
C SER A 73 29.43 -12.83 12.75
N PRO A 74 30.59 -13.49 12.97
CA PRO A 74 31.15 -14.54 12.10
C PRO A 74 30.30 -15.80 11.93
N SER A 75 29.08 -15.83 12.46
CA SER A 75 28.11 -16.92 12.31
C SER A 75 26.69 -16.33 12.33
N PRO A 76 26.13 -15.95 11.17
CA PRO A 76 24.78 -15.41 11.11
C PRO A 76 23.78 -16.44 11.64
N ARG A 77 23.01 -16.09 12.67
CA ARG A 77 22.06 -17.00 13.34
C ARG A 77 20.75 -17.20 12.56
N PHE A 78 20.79 -17.14 11.23
CA PHE A 78 19.59 -17.25 10.40
C PHE A 78 18.90 -18.62 10.53
N ASP A 79 19.70 -19.67 10.77
CA ASP A 79 19.23 -21.05 10.85
C ASP A 79 18.78 -21.46 12.26
N THR A 80 19.36 -20.87 13.32
CA THR A 80 18.97 -21.19 14.71
C THR A 80 17.61 -20.60 15.11
N ILE A 81 17.17 -19.55 14.41
CA ILE A 81 15.82 -18.96 14.50
C ILE A 81 14.90 -19.55 13.40
N GLY A 82 15.43 -20.41 12.52
CA GLY A 82 14.74 -20.95 11.35
C GLY A 82 13.49 -21.78 11.64
N ASN A 83 13.37 -22.37 12.83
CA ASN A 83 12.26 -23.28 13.16
C ASN A 83 10.96 -22.61 13.65
N SER A 84 10.93 -21.28 13.86
CA SER A 84 9.72 -20.56 14.28
C SER A 84 9.16 -19.60 13.23
N ARG A 85 9.82 -19.45 12.09
CA ARG A 85 9.37 -18.56 11.01
C ARG A 85 8.30 -19.27 10.17
N GLY A 86 7.17 -18.59 9.93
CA GLY A 86 6.14 -19.11 9.03
C GLY A 86 6.59 -19.08 7.57
N SER A 87 6.10 -20.04 6.78
CA SER A 87 6.22 -20.02 5.31
C SER A 87 4.91 -19.61 4.66
N GLY A 88 5.02 -19.01 3.49
CA GLY A 88 3.86 -18.63 2.69
C GLY A 88 3.24 -17.29 3.06
N PRO A 89 2.21 -16.89 2.29
CA PRO A 89 1.45 -15.66 2.51
C PRO A 89 0.77 -15.66 3.90
N PRO A 90 1.14 -14.74 4.82
CA PRO A 90 0.60 -14.70 6.17
C PRO A 90 -0.77 -13.99 6.24
N SER A 91 -1.57 -14.33 7.26
CA SER A 91 -2.86 -13.69 7.52
C SER A 91 -2.80 -12.57 8.58
N SER A 92 -1.71 -12.45 9.32
CA SER A 92 -1.53 -11.46 10.41
C SER A 92 -0.13 -10.85 10.38
N ILE A 93 0.09 -9.77 11.16
CA ILE A 93 1.43 -9.18 11.33
C ILE A 93 2.39 -10.23 11.89
N THR A 94 3.50 -10.49 11.19
CA THR A 94 4.42 -11.60 11.49
C THR A 94 5.70 -11.18 12.20
N GLY A 95 5.95 -9.88 12.34
CA GLY A 95 7.15 -9.35 12.98
C GLY A 95 7.17 -7.83 13.01
N ASN A 96 8.25 -7.28 13.57
CA ASN A 96 8.44 -5.83 13.70
C ASN A 96 9.23 -5.23 12.53
N SER A 97 9.55 -6.03 11.52
CA SER A 97 10.14 -5.54 10.27
C SER A 97 9.11 -4.99 9.31
N ILE A 98 9.58 -4.23 8.32
CA ILE A 98 8.74 -3.75 7.22
C ILE A 98 8.06 -4.90 6.47
N PHE A 99 8.73 -6.05 6.32
CA PHE A 99 8.15 -7.25 5.71
C PHE A 99 7.06 -7.87 6.58
N GLY A 100 7.28 -7.90 7.90
CA GLY A 100 6.28 -8.39 8.86
C GLY A 100 4.94 -7.65 8.80
N ILE A 101 4.96 -6.41 8.30
CA ILE A 101 3.79 -5.57 8.14
C ILE A 101 3.28 -5.55 6.70
N LEU A 102 4.14 -5.30 5.71
CA LEU A 102 3.70 -5.12 4.33
C LEU A 102 3.25 -6.44 3.69
N VAL A 103 3.88 -7.57 4.00
CA VAL A 103 3.52 -8.84 3.37
C VAL A 103 2.06 -9.24 3.65
N PRO A 104 1.56 -9.30 4.91
CA PRO A 104 0.15 -9.63 5.15
C PRO A 104 -0.80 -8.59 4.54
N MET A 105 -0.44 -7.31 4.56
CA MET A 105 -1.22 -6.25 3.90
C MET A 105 -1.32 -6.49 2.39
N MET A 106 -0.22 -6.88 1.74
CA MET A 106 -0.20 -7.15 0.30
C MET A 106 -0.96 -8.42 -0.07
N CYS A 107 -1.06 -9.41 0.82
CA CYS A 107 -1.93 -10.57 0.62
C CYS A 107 -3.41 -10.16 0.49
N ILE A 108 -3.83 -9.17 1.28
CA ILE A 108 -5.17 -8.59 1.23
C ILE A 108 -5.34 -7.72 -0.01
N VAL A 109 -4.35 -6.88 -0.35
CA VAL A 109 -4.36 -6.09 -1.61
C VAL A 109 -4.54 -7.00 -2.82
N GLY A 110 -3.85 -8.13 -2.88
CA GLY A 110 -3.97 -9.09 -3.97
C GLY A 110 -5.42 -9.59 -4.15
N ARG A 111 -6.05 -10.04 -3.06
CA ARG A 111 -7.45 -10.48 -3.07
C ARG A 111 -8.42 -9.37 -3.45
N ILE A 112 -8.17 -8.15 -2.98
CA ILE A 112 -8.93 -6.95 -3.33
C ILE A 112 -8.84 -6.67 -4.85
N ILE A 113 -7.67 -6.84 -5.46
CA ILE A 113 -7.44 -6.73 -6.91
C ILE A 113 -8.17 -7.85 -7.68
N ASP A 114 -8.07 -9.09 -7.24
CA ASP A 114 -8.75 -10.21 -7.89
C ASP A 114 -10.27 -10.00 -7.87
N MET A 115 -10.83 -9.62 -6.72
CA MET A 115 -12.24 -9.27 -6.58
C MET A 115 -12.64 -8.12 -7.52
N HIS A 116 -11.82 -7.08 -7.62
CA HIS A 116 -12.06 -5.95 -8.52
C HIS A 116 -12.18 -6.41 -9.98
N HIS A 117 -11.30 -7.30 -10.43
CA HIS A 117 -11.35 -7.85 -11.79
C HIS A 117 -12.52 -8.81 -12.00
N VAL A 118 -12.86 -9.65 -11.01
CA VAL A 118 -14.05 -10.52 -11.06
C VAL A 118 -15.34 -9.69 -11.23
N ARG A 119 -15.50 -8.62 -10.44
CA ARG A 119 -16.64 -7.69 -10.56
C ARG A 119 -16.77 -7.03 -11.93
N ARG A 120 -15.67 -6.93 -12.70
CA ARG A 120 -15.68 -6.37 -14.06
C ARG A 120 -16.12 -7.37 -15.10
N VAL A 121 -15.74 -8.64 -14.96
CA VAL A 121 -16.11 -9.70 -15.92
C VAL A 121 -17.57 -10.10 -15.76
N GLU A 122 -18.06 -10.18 -14.53
CA GLU A 122 -19.44 -10.59 -14.26
C GLU A 122 -20.43 -9.44 -14.51
N ARG A 123 -21.20 -9.54 -15.60
CA ARG A 123 -22.27 -8.59 -15.97
C ARG A 123 -23.61 -8.86 -15.26
N SER A 124 -23.66 -9.83 -14.35
CA SER A 124 -24.90 -10.31 -13.73
C SER A 124 -25.19 -9.62 -12.40
N SER A 125 -26.47 -9.49 -12.07
CA SER A 125 -26.99 -8.86 -10.85
C SER A 125 -26.74 -9.64 -9.56
N SER A 126 -26.29 -10.90 -9.63
CA SER A 126 -25.89 -11.71 -8.48
C SER A 126 -24.41 -12.11 -8.61
N ASN A 127 -23.54 -11.49 -7.83
CA ASN A 127 -22.11 -11.77 -7.88
C ASN A 127 -21.69 -12.58 -6.63
N LEU A 128 -22.20 -13.81 -6.54
CA LEU A 128 -21.92 -14.73 -5.42
C LEU A 128 -20.41 -14.92 -5.20
N VAL A 129 -19.63 -14.86 -6.28
CA VAL A 129 -18.16 -14.95 -6.24
C VAL A 129 -17.57 -13.71 -5.56
N ALA A 130 -17.95 -12.51 -5.99
CA ALA A 130 -17.50 -11.27 -5.35
C ALA A 130 -17.98 -11.19 -3.90
N ASP A 131 -19.18 -11.66 -3.58
CA ASP A 131 -19.68 -11.70 -2.20
C ASP A 131 -18.81 -12.63 -1.32
N ALA A 132 -18.39 -13.78 -1.86
CA ALA A 132 -17.45 -14.67 -1.17
C ALA A 132 -16.06 -14.02 -0.96
N TYR A 133 -15.57 -13.27 -1.96
CA TYR A 133 -14.35 -12.46 -1.81
C TYR A 133 -14.52 -11.41 -0.71
N ILE A 134 -15.62 -10.66 -0.70
CA ILE A 134 -15.90 -9.63 0.32
C ILE A 134 -15.90 -10.25 1.72
N ALA A 135 -16.60 -11.37 1.89
CA ALA A 135 -16.66 -12.06 3.18
C ALA A 135 -15.27 -12.49 3.66
N THR A 136 -14.47 -13.09 2.76
CA THR A 136 -13.10 -13.54 3.06
C THR A 136 -12.18 -12.37 3.41
N ILE A 137 -12.18 -11.31 2.59
CA ILE A 137 -11.34 -10.13 2.81
C ILE A 137 -11.74 -9.42 4.11
N THR A 138 -13.04 -9.32 4.39
CA THR A 138 -13.56 -8.73 5.64
C THR A 138 -13.08 -9.51 6.85
N GLN A 139 -13.12 -10.85 6.79
CA GLN A 139 -12.58 -11.70 7.85
C GLN A 139 -11.08 -11.44 8.04
N GLN A 140 -10.28 -11.40 6.97
CA GLN A 140 -8.85 -11.13 7.06
C GLN A 140 -8.53 -9.76 7.65
N LEU A 141 -9.29 -8.72 7.28
CA LEU A 141 -9.12 -7.39 7.88
C LEU A 141 -9.47 -7.37 9.38
N ASN A 142 -10.49 -8.11 9.78
CA ASN A 142 -10.88 -8.26 11.18
C ASN A 142 -9.83 -9.04 12.01
N GLU A 143 -9.14 -10.00 11.39
CA GLU A 143 -8.02 -10.73 12.00
C GLU A 143 -6.73 -9.89 12.07
N LEU A 144 -6.51 -9.04 11.07
CA LEU A 144 -5.35 -8.16 11.00
C LEU A 144 -5.40 -7.03 12.04
N ALA A 145 -6.58 -6.44 12.27
CA ALA A 145 -6.77 -5.34 13.22
C ALA A 145 -6.19 -5.61 14.63
N PRO A 146 -6.49 -6.72 15.33
CA PRO A 146 -5.91 -7.00 16.64
C PRO A 146 -4.39 -7.24 16.58
N SER A 147 -3.85 -7.75 15.48
CA SER A 147 -2.39 -7.93 15.33
C SER A 147 -1.64 -6.59 15.22
N ILE A 148 -2.27 -5.55 14.67
CA ILE A 148 -1.72 -4.17 14.66
C ILE A 148 -1.76 -3.57 16.07
N ALA A 149 -2.83 -3.80 16.82
CA ALA A 149 -2.90 -3.36 18.22
C ALA A 149 -1.83 -4.04 19.10
N ALA A 150 -1.57 -5.34 18.86
CA ALA A 150 -0.50 -6.07 19.54
C ALA A 150 0.90 -5.53 19.18
N LEU A 151 1.11 -5.15 17.92
CA LEU A 151 2.33 -4.46 17.49
C LEU A 151 2.53 -3.19 18.33
N GLU A 152 1.50 -2.36 18.49
CA GLU A 152 1.56 -1.11 19.27
C GLU A 152 1.85 -1.36 20.76
N SER A 153 1.23 -2.37 21.37
CA SER A 153 1.43 -2.70 22.79
C SER A 153 2.83 -3.25 23.10
N ASN A 154 3.47 -3.92 22.15
CA ASN A 154 4.82 -4.48 22.33
C ASN A 154 5.91 -3.39 22.34
N THR A 155 5.56 -2.16 21.96
CA THR A 155 6.45 -0.98 22.05
C THR A 155 6.70 -0.55 23.49
N THR A 156 5.70 -0.69 24.37
CA THR A 156 5.74 -0.19 25.75
C THR A 156 6.35 -1.17 26.74
N SER A 157 6.51 -2.44 26.33
CA SER A 157 6.82 -3.56 27.21
C SER A 157 8.19 -4.18 26.88
N GLY A 158 9.27 -3.64 27.47
CA GLY A 158 10.50 -4.39 27.70
C GLY A 158 11.76 -4.00 26.89
N SER A 159 12.86 -3.86 27.63
CA SER A 159 14.26 -3.65 27.23
C SER A 159 14.66 -2.22 26.81
N ALA A 160 15.93 -1.87 27.10
CA ALA A 160 16.58 -0.61 26.73
C ALA A 160 16.75 -0.52 25.19
N ARG A 161 15.64 -0.32 24.47
CA ARG A 161 15.65 0.00 23.04
C ARG A 161 16.10 1.45 22.86
N SER A 162 16.86 1.72 21.79
CA SER A 162 17.22 3.09 21.44
C SER A 162 15.96 3.89 21.11
N GLN A 163 16.02 5.22 21.31
CA GLN A 163 14.93 6.13 20.94
C GLN A 163 14.55 5.97 19.45
N ASP A 164 15.54 5.72 18.59
CA ASP A 164 15.34 5.51 17.16
C ASP A 164 14.54 4.24 16.86
N ALA A 165 14.79 3.14 17.58
CA ALA A 165 14.05 1.90 17.42
C ALA A 165 12.58 2.05 17.86
N ILE A 166 12.33 2.81 18.93
CA ILE A 166 10.97 3.13 19.39
C ILE A 166 10.24 3.97 18.35
N GLN A 167 10.87 5.02 17.81
CA GLN A 167 10.28 5.86 16.77
C GLN A 167 10.00 5.08 15.48
N HIS A 168 10.94 4.22 15.05
CA HIS A 168 10.76 3.35 13.90
C HIS A 168 9.54 2.44 14.06
N HIS A 169 9.40 1.82 15.24
CA HIS A 169 8.27 0.96 15.55
C HIS A 169 6.94 1.71 15.55
N HIS A 170 6.88 2.90 16.15
CA HIS A 170 5.68 3.75 16.08
C HIS A 170 5.32 4.14 14.65
N LEU A 171 6.31 4.46 13.83
CA LEU A 171 6.12 4.79 12.42
C LEU A 171 5.51 3.60 11.66
N LEU A 172 6.04 2.40 11.87
CA LEU A 172 5.52 1.16 11.33
C LEU A 172 4.06 0.89 11.73
N SER A 173 3.70 1.12 13.00
CA SER A 173 2.31 1.03 13.47
C SER A 173 1.39 2.04 12.78
N CYS A 174 1.84 3.30 12.60
CA CYS A 174 1.05 4.32 11.88
C CYS A 174 0.78 3.89 10.43
N TYR A 175 1.79 3.35 9.75
CA TYR A 175 1.63 2.80 8.41
C TYR A 175 0.68 1.61 8.36
N ALA A 176 0.77 0.69 9.32
CA ALA A 176 -0.13 -0.45 9.40
C ALA A 176 -1.58 -0.02 9.59
N ARG A 177 -1.86 0.94 10.50
CA ARG A 177 -3.19 1.51 10.70
C ARG A 177 -3.72 2.22 9.44
N PHE A 178 -2.88 3.03 8.80
CA PHE A 178 -3.24 3.70 7.55
C PHE A 178 -3.65 2.68 6.48
N LEU A 179 -2.84 1.64 6.27
CA LEU A 179 -3.14 0.58 5.30
C LEU A 179 -4.42 -0.15 5.67
N LEU A 180 -4.63 -0.54 6.93
CA LEU A 180 -5.87 -1.19 7.37
C LEU A 180 -7.10 -0.38 6.99
N HIS A 181 -7.13 0.91 7.33
CA HIS A 181 -8.25 1.80 7.01
C HIS A 181 -8.45 1.95 5.49
N LEU A 182 -7.36 2.05 4.75
CA LEU A 182 -7.41 2.14 3.29
C LEU A 182 -7.92 0.85 2.65
N LEU A 183 -7.55 -0.33 3.16
CA LEU A 183 -7.99 -1.62 2.61
C LEU A 183 -9.49 -1.81 2.81
N TYR A 184 -10.04 -1.43 3.97
CA TYR A 184 -11.51 -1.35 4.15
C TYR A 184 -12.14 -0.41 3.11
N ALA A 185 -11.55 0.77 2.91
CA ALA A 185 -12.07 1.74 1.95
C ALA A 185 -11.99 1.24 0.48
N LEU A 186 -10.95 0.50 0.12
CA LEU A 186 -10.78 -0.11 -1.21
C LEU A 186 -11.72 -1.29 -1.45
N LEU A 187 -12.07 -2.05 -0.41
CA LEU A 187 -13.00 -3.17 -0.51
C LEU A 187 -14.42 -2.71 -0.89
N GLU A 188 -14.88 -1.64 -0.23
CA GLU A 188 -16.24 -1.12 -0.35
C GLU A 188 -16.38 -0.02 -1.41
N GLY A 189 -15.33 0.80 -1.59
CA GLY A 189 -15.37 2.00 -2.41
C GLY A 189 -15.19 1.74 -3.90
N SER A 190 -15.63 2.71 -4.71
CA SER A 190 -15.29 2.74 -6.14
C SER A 190 -13.85 3.19 -6.32
N TRP A 191 -13.05 2.42 -7.06
CA TRP A 191 -11.66 2.77 -7.36
C TRP A 191 -11.57 3.85 -8.44
N ASP A 192 -12.56 3.91 -9.31
CA ASP A 192 -12.62 4.86 -10.40
C ASP A 192 -13.21 6.20 -9.94
N LYS A 193 -12.35 7.22 -9.95
CA LYS A 193 -12.68 8.56 -9.46
C LYS A 193 -13.79 9.20 -10.26
N LEU A 194 -13.83 9.01 -11.57
CA LEU A 194 -14.89 9.64 -12.37
C LEU A 194 -16.24 8.99 -12.07
N ILE A 195 -16.29 7.67 -11.85
CA ILE A 195 -17.52 7.00 -11.37
C ILE A 195 -17.94 7.54 -10.00
N LEU A 196 -16.99 7.69 -9.07
CA LEU A 196 -17.27 8.24 -7.75
C LEU A 196 -17.85 9.67 -7.81
N PHE A 197 -17.36 10.49 -8.74
CA PHE A 197 -17.84 11.86 -8.96
C PHE A 197 -19.21 11.89 -9.63
N GLU A 198 -19.44 11.05 -10.64
CA GLU A 198 -20.72 10.98 -11.35
C GLU A 198 -21.84 10.44 -10.46
N ARG A 199 -21.55 9.45 -9.59
CA ARG A 199 -22.51 8.86 -8.65
C ARG A 199 -22.63 9.60 -7.32
N GLY A 200 -21.91 10.71 -7.16
CA GLY A 200 -21.69 11.38 -5.88
C GLY A 200 -22.97 11.67 -5.09
N HIS A 201 -24.02 12.17 -5.74
CA HIS A 201 -25.25 12.55 -5.03
C HIS A 201 -26.11 11.36 -4.58
N GLU A 202 -26.17 10.29 -5.37
CA GLU A 202 -26.98 9.09 -5.07
C GLU A 202 -26.29 8.19 -4.03
N SER A 203 -24.96 8.12 -4.06
CA SER A 203 -24.20 7.26 -3.15
C SER A 203 -24.05 7.82 -1.74
N MET A 204 -24.06 9.15 -1.59
CA MET A 204 -23.74 9.85 -0.33
C MET A 204 -24.76 9.63 0.80
N GLN A 205 -25.96 9.15 0.50
CA GLN A 205 -26.99 8.88 1.52
C GLN A 205 -26.93 7.46 2.10
N SER A 206 -26.15 6.56 1.50
CA SER A 206 -26.09 5.17 1.94
C SER A 206 -25.26 5.01 3.23
N VAL A 207 -25.65 4.05 4.08
CA VAL A 207 -24.90 3.70 5.30
C VAL A 207 -23.47 3.27 4.96
N ARG A 208 -23.33 2.41 3.95
CA ARG A 208 -22.02 1.94 3.45
C ARG A 208 -21.10 3.10 3.08
N PHE A 209 -21.61 4.11 2.37
CA PHE A 209 -20.80 5.27 2.01
C PHE A 209 -20.28 6.04 3.23
N HIS A 210 -21.11 6.20 4.27
CA HIS A 210 -20.70 6.87 5.51
C HIS A 210 -19.62 6.08 6.25
N GLU A 211 -19.75 4.74 6.31
CA GLU A 211 -18.75 3.85 6.91
C GLU A 211 -17.42 3.93 6.13
N THR A 212 -17.46 3.84 4.80
CA THR A 212 -16.27 3.99 3.94
C THR A 212 -15.63 5.38 4.10
N LEU A 213 -16.42 6.45 4.24
CA LEU A 213 -15.93 7.80 4.49
C LEU A 213 -15.24 7.90 5.86
N GLN A 214 -15.86 7.36 6.92
CA GLN A 214 -15.25 7.32 8.25
C GLN A 214 -13.90 6.58 8.24
N ARG A 215 -13.81 5.45 7.53
CA ARG A 215 -12.53 4.74 7.34
C ARG A 215 -11.52 5.61 6.59
N SER A 216 -11.93 6.32 5.55
CA SER A 216 -11.04 7.22 4.79
C SER A 216 -10.55 8.43 5.59
N LEU A 217 -11.38 8.96 6.50
CA LEU A 217 -10.98 10.02 7.43
C LEU A 217 -9.98 9.51 8.47
N ALA A 218 -10.24 8.33 9.06
CA ALA A 218 -9.30 7.69 9.98
C ALA A 218 -7.96 7.35 9.30
N ALA A 219 -7.97 6.98 8.02
CA ALA A 219 -6.74 6.84 7.23
C ALA A 219 -5.98 8.18 7.14
N ALA A 220 -6.69 9.30 6.94
CA ALA A 220 -6.07 10.63 6.91
C ALA A 220 -5.45 10.99 8.27
N ASP A 221 -6.10 10.66 9.39
CA ASP A 221 -5.54 10.86 10.73
C ASP A 221 -4.23 10.07 10.90
N CYS A 222 -4.19 8.81 10.44
CA CYS A 222 -2.96 8.01 10.45
C CYS A 222 -1.85 8.61 9.58
N VAL A 223 -2.19 9.22 8.44
CA VAL A 223 -1.23 9.95 7.61
C VAL A 223 -0.70 11.19 8.33
N ASN A 224 -1.55 11.90 9.09
CA ASN A 224 -1.12 13.02 9.90
C ASN A 224 -0.13 12.58 11.00
N ASP A 225 -0.45 11.49 11.72
CA ASP A 225 0.46 10.88 12.71
C ASP A 225 1.81 10.51 12.07
N THR A 226 1.75 9.90 10.87
CA THR A 226 2.95 9.53 10.10
C THR A 226 3.79 10.75 9.77
N LEU A 227 3.19 11.86 9.34
CA LEU A 227 3.91 13.11 9.04
C LEU A 227 4.57 13.74 10.27
N HIS A 228 4.06 13.51 11.48
CA HIS A 228 4.71 13.98 12.70
C HIS A 228 6.00 13.18 13.01
N LEU A 229 6.02 11.89 12.68
CA LEU A 229 7.15 11.00 12.91
C LEU A 229 8.14 10.97 11.71
N ASN A 230 7.64 11.20 10.51
CA ASN A 230 8.39 11.13 9.25
C ASN A 230 7.95 12.28 8.30
N PRO A 231 8.39 13.53 8.55
CA PRO A 231 7.86 14.71 7.86
C PRO A 231 8.11 14.77 6.35
N ASP A 232 9.15 14.09 5.85
CA ASP A 232 9.51 14.02 4.44
C ASP A 232 8.86 12.83 3.71
N LEU A 233 8.13 11.96 4.43
CA LEU A 233 7.68 10.66 3.93
C LEU A 233 8.80 9.88 3.23
N GLY A 234 10.04 10.07 3.68
CA GLY A 234 11.26 9.46 3.17
C GLY A 234 11.31 7.96 3.41
N PHE A 235 10.66 7.50 4.49
CA PHE A 235 10.69 6.11 4.88
C PHE A 235 9.91 5.24 3.89
N LYS A 236 10.64 4.41 3.12
CA LYS A 236 10.08 3.43 2.17
C LYS A 236 9.07 4.07 1.20
N ALA A 237 9.33 5.32 0.83
CA ALA A 237 8.45 6.23 0.09
C ALA A 237 7.85 5.62 -1.20
N MET A 238 8.63 4.78 -1.89
CA MET A 238 8.23 4.12 -3.14
C MET A 238 7.02 3.19 -3.02
N PHE A 239 6.73 2.68 -1.82
CA PHE A 239 5.59 1.80 -1.58
C PHE A 239 4.29 2.58 -1.28
N PHE A 240 4.37 3.83 -0.82
CA PHE A 240 3.20 4.52 -0.28
C PHE A 240 2.41 5.37 -1.29
N GLY A 241 3.01 5.78 -2.40
CA GLY A 241 2.38 6.73 -3.31
C GLY A 241 1.01 6.32 -3.84
N ILE A 242 0.86 5.06 -4.27
CA ILE A 242 -0.43 4.57 -4.78
C ILE A 242 -1.49 4.54 -3.68
N PHE A 243 -1.11 4.19 -2.45
CA PHE A 243 -2.02 4.16 -1.32
C PHE A 243 -2.45 5.56 -0.89
N LEU A 244 -1.56 6.54 -0.86
CA LEU A 244 -1.92 7.94 -0.62
C LEU A 244 -2.89 8.46 -1.69
N TYR A 245 -2.67 8.09 -2.96
CA TYR A 245 -3.55 8.45 -4.06
C TYR A 245 -4.97 7.87 -3.89
N HIS A 246 -5.10 6.60 -3.51
CA HIS A 246 -6.40 6.00 -3.22
C HIS A 246 -7.02 6.58 -1.95
N GLY A 247 -6.28 6.74 -0.86
CA GLY A 247 -6.77 7.29 0.41
C GLY A 247 -7.33 8.71 0.30
N ALA A 248 -6.70 9.56 -0.51
CA ALA A 248 -7.17 10.93 -0.75
C ALA A 248 -8.47 11.01 -1.58
N THR A 249 -8.88 9.92 -2.23
CA THR A 249 -9.92 9.94 -3.27
C THR A 249 -11.29 10.30 -2.73
N LEU A 250 -11.73 9.59 -1.68
CA LEU A 250 -13.08 9.74 -1.15
C LEU A 250 -13.27 11.09 -0.43
N PRO A 251 -12.35 11.54 0.45
CA PRO A 251 -12.42 12.88 1.03
C PRO A 251 -12.45 13.97 -0.04
N TRP A 252 -11.61 13.85 -1.09
CA TRP A 252 -11.60 14.81 -2.21
C TRP A 252 -12.93 14.85 -2.98
N ALA A 253 -13.53 13.68 -3.25
CA ALA A 253 -14.81 13.59 -3.94
C ALA A 253 -15.94 14.23 -3.13
N VAL A 254 -16.03 13.92 -1.84
CA VAL A 254 -17.00 14.53 -0.91
C VAL A 254 -16.82 16.04 -0.86
N ALA A 255 -15.59 16.52 -0.66
CA ALA A 255 -15.27 17.94 -0.62
C ALA A 255 -15.66 18.66 -1.91
N THR A 256 -15.45 18.03 -3.06
CA THR A 256 -15.80 18.63 -4.35
C THR A 256 -17.31 18.69 -4.59
N ASN A 257 -18.06 17.70 -4.11
CA ASN A 257 -19.52 17.66 -4.24
C ASN A 257 -20.22 18.62 -3.26
N LEU A 258 -19.77 18.70 -2.01
CA LEU A 258 -20.38 19.55 -0.99
C LEU A 258 -19.93 21.01 -1.07
N ARG A 259 -18.74 21.28 -1.63
CA ARG A 259 -18.16 22.62 -1.75
C ARG A 259 -18.17 23.34 -0.39
N GLN A 260 -18.78 24.52 -0.29
CA GLN A 260 -18.82 25.31 0.94
C GLN A 260 -19.57 24.62 2.09
N ASN A 261 -20.39 23.60 1.81
CA ASN A 261 -21.09 22.81 2.82
C ASN A 261 -20.26 21.60 3.32
N THR A 262 -18.98 21.51 2.97
CA THR A 262 -18.11 20.41 3.37
C THR A 262 -17.81 20.46 4.86
N ASP A 263 -17.94 19.32 5.54
CA ASP A 263 -17.60 19.17 6.96
C ASP A 263 -16.11 19.44 7.24
N ALA A 264 -15.82 20.03 8.40
CA ALA A 264 -14.46 20.40 8.81
C ALA A 264 -13.49 19.22 8.85
N LYS A 265 -13.95 18.00 9.20
CA LYS A 265 -13.10 16.79 9.20
C LYS A 265 -12.70 16.39 7.78
N VAL A 266 -13.60 16.54 6.81
CA VAL A 266 -13.30 16.25 5.40
C VAL A 266 -12.30 17.27 4.85
N ILE A 267 -12.44 18.55 5.23
CA ILE A 267 -11.47 19.60 4.88
C ILE A 267 -10.10 19.27 5.48
N ALA A 268 -10.03 18.94 6.78
CA ALA A 268 -8.79 18.57 7.45
C ALA A 268 -8.11 17.35 6.82
N ALA A 269 -8.88 16.32 6.46
CA ALA A 269 -8.36 15.16 5.74
C ALA A 269 -7.76 15.55 4.38
N CYS A 270 -8.44 16.42 3.62
CA CYS A 270 -7.92 16.94 2.35
C CYS A 270 -6.60 17.71 2.55
N GLU A 271 -6.51 18.55 3.57
CA GLU A 271 -5.29 19.30 3.92
C GLU A 271 -4.15 18.37 4.35
N THR A 272 -4.43 17.30 5.09
CA THR A 272 -3.45 16.26 5.42
C THR A 272 -2.90 15.56 4.19
N TYR A 273 -3.75 15.16 3.25
CA TYR A 273 -3.27 14.55 2.00
C TYR A 273 -2.49 15.53 1.13
N VAL A 274 -2.84 16.83 1.11
CA VAL A 274 -2.01 17.85 0.44
C VAL A 274 -0.60 17.85 1.04
N ARG A 275 -0.47 17.95 2.37
CA ARG A 275 0.84 17.92 3.05
C ARG A 275 1.61 16.63 2.75
N ALA A 276 0.93 15.48 2.77
CA ALA A 276 1.53 14.20 2.43
C ALA A 276 2.06 14.18 0.98
N PHE A 277 1.27 14.67 0.02
CA PHE A 277 1.74 14.75 -1.37
C PHE A 277 2.89 15.74 -1.55
N GLU A 278 2.96 16.82 -0.78
CA GLU A 278 4.09 17.75 -0.80
C GLU A 278 5.36 17.08 -0.28
N ALA A 279 5.28 16.43 0.88
CA ALA A 279 6.36 15.64 1.46
C ALA A 279 6.85 14.56 0.49
N SER A 280 5.94 13.72 -0.03
CA SER A 280 6.28 12.67 -0.99
C SER A 280 6.94 13.19 -2.26
N ASN A 281 6.56 14.38 -2.76
CA ASN A 281 7.15 14.94 -3.98
C ASN A 281 8.62 15.38 -3.79
N CYS A 282 9.02 15.75 -2.57
CA CYS A 282 10.42 16.03 -2.25
C CYS A 282 11.28 14.76 -2.33
N THR A 283 10.67 13.61 -2.03
CA THR A 283 11.36 12.32 -1.95
C THR A 283 11.34 11.55 -3.27
N TYR A 284 10.20 11.52 -3.98
CA TYR A 284 10.07 10.85 -5.28
C TYR A 284 9.10 11.60 -6.19
N GLN A 285 9.61 12.03 -7.36
CA GLN A 285 8.82 12.83 -8.29
C GLN A 285 7.85 11.94 -9.07
N THR A 286 6.57 11.96 -8.70
CA THR A 286 5.52 11.23 -9.42
C THR A 286 4.44 12.16 -9.96
N GLU A 287 4.19 12.06 -11.26
CA GLU A 287 3.25 12.92 -11.98
C GLU A 287 1.82 12.86 -11.41
N TYR A 288 1.34 11.65 -11.09
CA TYR A 288 -0.03 11.45 -10.61
C TYR A 288 -0.28 12.07 -9.22
N LEU A 289 0.72 12.03 -8.31
CA LEU A 289 0.62 12.66 -6.99
C LEU A 289 0.59 14.18 -7.10
N ARG A 290 1.40 14.77 -7.99
CA ARG A 290 1.37 16.21 -8.31
C ARG A 290 0.01 16.64 -8.85
N LYS A 291 -0.60 15.85 -9.74
CA LYS A 291 -1.95 16.12 -10.25
C LYS A 291 -2.99 16.02 -9.14
N MET A 292 -2.96 14.97 -8.31
CA MET A 292 -3.90 14.80 -7.19
C MET A 292 -3.79 15.95 -6.17
N ARG A 293 -2.57 16.34 -5.80
CA ARG A 293 -2.31 17.52 -4.97
C ARG A 293 -2.94 18.78 -5.56
N LYS A 294 -2.74 19.02 -6.86
CA LYS A 294 -3.30 20.19 -7.54
C LYS A 294 -4.82 20.19 -7.49
N LEU A 295 -5.46 19.04 -7.67
CA LEU A 295 -6.93 18.91 -7.60
C LEU A 295 -7.48 19.18 -6.19
N LEU A 296 -6.82 18.67 -5.15
CA LEU A 296 -7.17 18.97 -3.76
C LEU A 296 -7.04 20.46 -3.45
N LEU A 297 -5.93 21.09 -3.83
CA LEU A 297 -5.71 22.53 -3.62
C LEU A 297 -6.78 23.38 -4.33
N LEU A 298 -7.17 23.00 -5.55
CA LEU A 298 -8.25 23.68 -6.27
C LEU A 298 -9.60 23.53 -5.55
N THR A 299 -9.93 22.33 -5.07
CA THR A 299 -11.15 22.09 -4.29
C THR A 299 -11.13 22.89 -2.98
N LEU A 300 -10.02 22.89 -2.23
CA LEU A 300 -9.90 23.67 -0.98
C LEU A 300 -10.03 25.18 -1.21
N LYS A 301 -9.48 25.70 -2.32
CA LYS A 301 -9.65 27.10 -2.73
C LYS A 301 -11.13 27.41 -3.02
N GLU A 302 -11.82 26.54 -3.75
CA GLU A 302 -13.25 26.68 -4.06
C GLU A 302 -14.09 26.70 -2.77
N ILE A 303 -13.80 25.82 -1.81
CA ILE A 303 -14.46 25.78 -0.49
C ILE A 303 -14.22 27.07 0.29
N ARG A 304 -12.95 27.49 0.40
CA ARG A 304 -12.55 28.64 1.23
C ARG A 304 -13.11 29.97 0.73
N TYR A 305 -13.12 30.18 -0.59
CA TYR A 305 -13.47 31.47 -1.19
C TYR A 305 -14.86 31.50 -1.84
N GLY A 306 -15.55 30.36 -1.94
CA GLY A 306 -16.85 30.27 -2.64
C GLY A 306 -16.79 30.60 -4.13
N THR A 307 -15.58 30.73 -4.68
CA THR A 307 -15.39 31.15 -6.06
C THR A 307 -15.34 29.89 -6.93
N PRO A 308 -16.19 29.79 -7.97
CA PRO A 308 -16.16 28.65 -8.86
C PRO A 308 -14.83 28.57 -9.60
N LEU A 309 -14.37 27.34 -9.88
CA LEU A 309 -13.17 27.13 -10.67
C LEU A 309 -13.26 27.81 -12.03
N SER A 310 -12.14 28.35 -12.52
CA SER A 310 -12.02 28.84 -13.89
C SER A 310 -12.26 27.73 -14.92
N LYS A 311 -12.60 28.08 -16.16
CA LYS A 311 -12.78 27.11 -17.25
C LYS A 311 -11.55 26.19 -17.44
N MET A 312 -10.35 26.75 -17.28
CA MET A 312 -9.09 25.99 -17.38
C MET A 312 -8.94 24.99 -16.23
N GLU A 313 -9.22 25.39 -14.99
CA GLU A 313 -9.15 24.51 -13.82
C GLU A 313 -10.21 23.39 -13.88
N GLN A 314 -11.42 23.70 -14.36
CA GLN A 314 -12.46 22.70 -14.62
C GLN A 314 -12.03 21.71 -15.71
N HIS A 315 -11.41 22.19 -16.79
CA HIS A 315 -10.87 21.33 -17.85
C HIS A 315 -9.76 20.42 -17.31
N LEU A 316 -8.83 20.96 -16.50
CA LEU A 316 -7.79 20.17 -15.84
C LEU A 316 -8.41 19.05 -14.96
N ARG A 317 -9.40 19.38 -14.13
CA ARG A 317 -10.10 18.40 -13.29
C ARG A 317 -10.70 17.27 -14.14
N LYS A 318 -11.42 17.60 -15.20
CA LYS A 318 -12.01 16.62 -16.13
C LYS A 318 -10.95 15.79 -16.85
N HIS A 319 -9.86 16.42 -17.27
CA HIS A 319 -8.76 15.75 -17.96
C HIS A 319 -8.10 14.71 -17.04
N VAL A 320 -7.75 15.06 -15.80
CA VAL A 320 -7.14 14.11 -14.85
C VAL A 320 -8.08 12.96 -14.50
N LEU A 321 -9.38 13.24 -14.30
CA LEU A 321 -10.39 12.21 -14.05
C LEU A 321 -10.55 11.22 -15.22
N ARG A 322 -10.34 11.66 -16.45
CA ARG A 322 -10.36 10.80 -17.64
C ARG A 322 -9.04 10.09 -17.89
N LEU A 323 -7.93 10.71 -17.50
CA LEU A 323 -6.59 10.15 -17.65
C LEU A 323 -6.41 8.92 -16.77
N TYR A 324 -6.92 8.96 -15.54
CA TYR A 324 -6.71 7.89 -14.56
C TYR A 324 -8.00 7.13 -14.28
N ARG A 325 -8.07 5.88 -14.76
CA ARG A 325 -9.31 5.09 -14.81
C ARG A 325 -9.07 3.66 -14.34
N TRP A 326 -9.92 3.20 -13.42
CA TRP A 326 -9.95 1.82 -12.90
C TRP A 326 -11.20 1.07 -13.37
N SER A 327 -11.84 1.56 -14.42
CA SER A 327 -13.02 0.96 -15.03
C SER A 327 -12.79 0.72 -16.52
N GLY A 328 -13.54 -0.22 -17.10
CA GLY A 328 -13.51 -0.49 -18.55
C GLY A 328 -12.16 -1.01 -19.05
N ASP A 329 -11.56 -0.30 -19.99
CA ASP A 329 -10.22 -0.48 -20.56
C ASP A 329 -9.14 0.38 -19.87
N GLY A 330 -9.49 1.06 -18.78
CA GLY A 330 -8.58 1.95 -18.06
C GLY A 330 -7.34 1.23 -17.52
N SER A 331 -6.18 1.82 -17.76
CA SER A 331 -4.85 1.34 -17.34
C SER A 331 -4.42 1.86 -15.96
N GLY A 332 -5.37 2.24 -15.10
CA GLY A 332 -5.10 2.83 -13.79
C GLY A 332 -4.40 4.18 -13.92
N LEU A 333 -3.14 4.24 -13.48
CA LEU A 333 -2.23 5.37 -13.66
C LEU A 333 -1.32 5.25 -14.89
N GLY A 334 -1.52 4.23 -15.72
CA GLY A 334 -0.85 4.08 -17.00
C GLY A 334 -1.25 5.21 -17.95
N LEU A 335 -0.33 5.57 -18.85
CA LEU A 335 -0.56 6.54 -19.92
C LEU A 335 -0.86 5.82 -21.23
#